data_AF-A0A239E0E1-F1
#
_entry.id   AF-A0A239E0E1-F1
#
_cell.length_a   1.000
_cell.length_b   1.000
_cell.length_c   1.000
_cell.angle_alpha   90.00
_cell.angle_beta   90.00
_cell.angle_gamma   90.00
#
_symmetry.space_group_name_H-M   'P 1'
#
loop_
_entity.id
_entity.type
_entity.pdbx_description
1 polymer ?
#
loop_
_entity_poly.entity_id
_entity_poly.type
_entity_poly.pdbx_seq_one_letter_code
_entity_poly.pdbx_strand_id
1 'polypeptide(L)'
;MRTLLLAVLSAVLLPAAAAAQSYTPRTITFTGAPAYSSQDLLQATGLTAGKPVSKADIQLALQALDDTGLFANMRYNVSDAALVFTLTPQPDKLMLPANYTNFIVLDTDKITSLVHARVPLFTGKVPNVGNLQQAVQDALTAILKEKGIAAHVDAIQNHDRHGETMAFSIADPPVHMRSLKVDAVSPAAQAEIAKIAATYAGKDFDLSSGPYIQGRLADAYRDLGFLDIAIDPVAYGAPVVTPAAILTDVTTTAREGRLYHLTRFEFPASPIVPAGDFANDAQIKPGGAASRVLLLSTTARVDGEFQKRGYLDAKVTLTEHKDAAAHTIGYTYAAEPGEQYHLEAVHTEGFTPQQQKEFDSRWKMKPGAPYDGEYAEFFMDRNAALFQGYTSKARLEPNRAAHTVIVTYTVTRR
;
A
#
# COMPACT_ATOMS: atom_id res chain seq x y z
N MET A 1 -6.60 52.46 88.84
CA MET A 1 -5.71 51.34 88.42
C MET A 1 -5.25 51.62 87.00
N ARG A 2 -3.93 51.67 86.79
CA ARG A 2 -3.28 51.89 85.48
C ARG A 2 -3.24 50.56 84.72
N THR A 3 -3.60 50.56 83.45
CA THR A 3 -3.26 49.46 82.54
C THR A 3 -2.81 50.06 81.20
N LEU A 4 -1.56 49.74 80.84
CA LEU A 4 -0.86 50.16 79.64
C LEU A 4 -1.53 49.61 78.37
N LEU A 5 -1.64 50.45 77.32
CA LEU A 5 -1.86 50.00 75.94
C LEU A 5 -0.49 49.91 75.24
N LEU A 6 -0.10 48.69 74.84
CA LEU A 6 0.97 48.44 73.88
C LEU A 6 0.41 48.63 72.46
N ALA A 7 1.03 49.50 71.67
CA ALA A 7 0.81 49.59 70.23
C ALA A 7 1.76 48.61 69.52
N VAL A 8 1.20 47.65 68.77
CA VAL A 8 1.94 46.78 67.84
C VAL A 8 1.71 47.30 66.42
N LEU A 9 2.81 47.69 65.77
CA LEU A 9 2.86 48.18 64.40
C LEU A 9 2.99 46.97 63.45
N SER A 10 1.91 46.60 62.77
CA SER A 10 1.95 45.56 61.70
C SER A 10 2.24 46.22 60.36
N ALA A 11 3.45 46.03 59.84
CA ALA A 11 3.83 46.39 58.48
C ALA A 11 3.19 45.40 57.48
N VAL A 12 2.26 45.90 56.66
CA VAL A 12 1.71 45.16 55.52
C VAL A 12 2.74 45.18 54.40
N LEU A 13 3.39 44.05 54.15
CA LEU A 13 4.12 43.81 52.90
C LEU A 13 3.11 43.51 51.78
N LEU A 14 2.90 44.47 50.88
CA LEU A 14 2.24 44.23 49.59
C LEU A 14 3.23 43.49 48.67
N PRO A 15 2.83 42.37 48.02
CA PRO A 15 3.66 41.77 46.99
C PRO A 15 3.68 42.70 45.78
N ALA A 16 4.87 43.18 45.40
CA ALA A 16 5.08 43.90 44.15
C ALA A 16 4.76 42.94 42.99
N ALA A 17 3.70 43.23 42.24
CA ALA A 17 3.43 42.56 40.98
C ALA A 17 4.62 42.81 40.05
N ALA A 18 5.36 41.75 39.70
CA ALA A 18 6.41 41.82 38.71
C ALA A 18 5.81 42.30 37.38
N ALA A 19 6.18 43.50 36.95
CA ALA A 19 5.76 44.01 35.64
C ALA A 19 6.26 43.05 34.56
N ALA A 20 5.35 42.40 33.85
CA ALA A 20 5.69 41.55 32.72
C ALA A 20 6.37 42.43 31.65
N GLN A 21 7.64 42.14 31.36
CA GLN A 21 8.41 42.84 30.34
C GLN A 21 7.72 42.64 28.97
N SER A 22 7.30 43.75 28.36
CA SER A 22 6.61 43.79 27.07
C SER A 22 7.46 44.53 26.05
N TYR A 23 7.49 44.04 24.82
CA TYR A 23 8.24 44.57 23.69
C TYR A 23 7.26 45.01 22.62
N THR A 24 7.57 46.04 21.84
CA THR A 24 6.74 46.43 20.69
C THR A 24 7.54 46.34 19.39
N PRO A 25 7.89 45.11 18.94
CA PRO A 25 8.75 44.92 17.79
C PRO A 25 8.10 45.50 16.52
N ARG A 26 8.81 46.39 15.82
CA ARG A 26 8.34 46.97 14.55
C ARG A 26 8.24 45.92 13.44
N THR A 27 9.12 44.92 13.48
CA THR A 27 9.15 43.82 12.50
C THR A 27 9.22 42.48 13.21
N ILE A 28 8.55 41.48 12.63
CA ILE A 28 8.67 40.08 13.03
C ILE A 28 9.18 39.30 11.82
N THR A 29 10.26 38.55 11.99
CA THR A 29 10.91 37.82 10.88
C THR A 29 11.22 36.39 11.27
N PHE A 30 11.22 35.51 10.27
CA PHE A 30 11.51 34.09 10.43
C PHE A 30 12.64 33.71 9.47
N THR A 31 13.59 32.91 9.97
CA THR A 31 14.76 32.45 9.22
C THR A 31 14.95 30.95 9.39
N GLY A 32 15.59 30.29 8.41
CA GLY A 32 15.93 28.86 8.48
C GLY A 32 14.85 27.88 8.03
N ALA A 33 13.63 28.34 7.72
CA ALA A 33 12.53 27.50 7.25
C ALA A 33 11.95 27.98 5.90
N PRO A 34 12.70 27.85 4.78
CA PRO A 34 12.34 28.41 3.48
C PRO A 34 11.10 27.76 2.83
N ALA A 35 10.66 26.61 3.33
CA ALA A 35 9.45 25.93 2.85
C ALA A 35 8.15 26.63 3.30
N TYR A 36 8.20 27.57 4.23
CA TYR A 36 7.04 28.27 4.78
C TYR A 36 7.13 29.77 4.55
N SER A 37 6.03 30.39 4.16
CA SER A 37 5.98 31.83 3.99
C SER A 37 6.01 32.54 5.35
N SER A 38 6.53 33.77 5.40
CA SER A 38 6.47 34.57 6.64
C SER A 38 5.03 34.85 7.06
N GLN A 39 4.09 34.93 6.11
CA GLN A 39 2.68 35.11 6.42
C GLN A 39 2.10 33.88 7.14
N ASP A 40 2.39 32.67 6.66
CA ASP A 40 1.90 31.44 7.29
C ASP A 40 2.46 31.28 8.70
N LEU A 41 3.74 31.59 8.90
CA LEU A 41 4.40 31.56 10.21
C LEU A 41 3.82 32.63 11.17
N LEU A 42 3.48 33.82 10.66
CA LEU A 42 2.78 34.84 11.47
C LEU A 42 1.38 34.38 11.86
N GLN A 43 0.63 33.77 10.94
CA GLN A 43 -0.70 33.24 11.23
C GLN A 43 -0.63 32.12 12.25
N ALA A 44 0.31 31.19 12.11
CA ALA A 44 0.49 30.07 13.04
C ALA A 44 0.89 30.53 14.45
N THR A 45 1.69 31.59 14.57
CA THR A 45 2.12 32.14 15.86
C THR A 45 1.10 33.07 16.51
N GLY A 46 0.12 33.57 15.75
CA GLY A 46 -0.85 34.58 16.21
C GLY A 46 -0.23 35.96 16.50
N LEU A 47 1.06 36.15 16.21
CA LEU A 47 1.76 37.41 16.48
C LEU A 47 1.46 38.47 15.41
N THR A 48 1.42 39.73 15.83
CA THR A 48 1.22 40.87 14.91
C THR A 48 2.32 41.91 15.14
N ALA A 49 3.02 42.29 14.07
CA ALA A 49 4.05 43.33 14.14
C ALA A 49 3.45 44.68 14.59
N GLY A 50 4.22 45.47 15.34
CA GLY A 50 3.80 46.79 15.84
C GLY A 50 2.81 46.75 17.02
N LYS A 51 2.42 45.56 17.49
CA LYS A 51 1.65 45.41 18.75
C LYS A 51 2.58 45.04 19.92
N PRO A 52 2.20 45.39 21.17
CA PRO A 52 2.91 44.90 22.34
C PRO A 52 2.86 43.37 22.40
N VAL A 53 4.02 42.76 22.65
CA VAL A 53 4.24 41.31 22.77
C VAL A 53 5.01 41.06 24.06
N SER A 54 4.42 40.29 24.97
CA SER A 54 5.07 39.85 26.19
C SER A 54 5.96 38.62 25.95
N LYS A 55 6.84 38.30 26.91
CA LYS A 55 7.56 37.03 26.88
C LYS A 55 6.63 35.81 26.87
N ALA A 56 5.46 35.91 27.51
CA ALA A 56 4.46 34.84 27.52
C ALA A 56 3.87 34.62 26.12
N ASP A 57 3.59 35.70 25.39
CA ASP A 57 3.08 35.62 24.01
C ASP A 57 4.11 34.97 23.07
N ILE A 58 5.40 35.32 23.22
CA ILE A 58 6.49 34.67 22.46
C ILE A 58 6.57 33.18 22.80
N GLN A 59 6.42 32.80 24.08
CA GLN A 59 6.45 31.41 24.48
C GLN A 59 5.26 30.63 23.93
N LEU A 60 4.06 31.23 23.91
CA LEU A 60 2.88 30.64 23.27
C LEU A 60 3.08 30.47 21.75
N ALA A 61 3.69 31.46 21.09
CA ALA A 61 4.04 31.37 19.67
C ALA A 61 5.04 30.23 19.40
N LEU A 62 6.08 30.08 20.23
CA LEU A 62 7.03 28.97 20.12
C LEU A 62 6.35 27.63 20.37
N GLN A 63 5.47 27.54 21.36
CA GLN A 63 4.72 26.32 21.65
C GLN A 63 3.80 25.95 20.48
N ALA A 64 3.11 26.92 19.89
CA ALA A 64 2.26 26.68 18.72
C ALA A 64 3.05 26.12 17.53
N LEU A 65 4.29 26.58 17.32
CA LEU A 65 5.19 26.02 16.31
C LEU A 65 5.73 24.63 16.71
N ASP A 66 6.06 24.42 17.98
CA ASP A 66 6.55 23.14 18.53
C ASP A 66 5.49 22.04 18.39
N ASP A 67 4.25 22.37 18.77
CA ASP A 67 3.10 21.48 18.75
C ASP A 67 2.87 20.90 17.36
N THR A 68 3.20 21.65 16.28
CA THR A 68 3.07 21.13 14.92
C THR A 68 3.99 19.95 14.61
N GLY A 69 5.09 19.81 15.36
CA GLY A 69 6.13 18.81 15.09
C GLY A 69 7.04 19.13 13.90
N LEU A 70 6.88 20.29 13.24
CA LEU A 70 7.60 20.63 12.00
C LEU A 70 9.05 21.09 12.20
N PHE A 71 9.41 21.52 13.41
CA PHE A 71 10.71 22.13 13.68
C PHE A 71 11.48 21.32 14.73
N ALA A 72 12.72 20.95 14.41
CA ALA A 72 13.63 20.26 15.33
C ALA A 72 14.27 21.23 16.35
N ASN A 73 14.37 22.51 16.02
CA ASN A 73 14.90 23.54 16.91
C ASN A 73 14.29 24.91 16.59
N MET A 74 14.05 25.71 17.63
CA MET A 74 13.56 27.07 17.51
C MET A 74 14.28 27.98 18.50
N ARG A 75 14.71 29.14 18.02
CA ARG A 75 15.32 30.20 18.84
C ARG A 75 14.68 31.54 18.48
N TYR A 76 14.71 32.49 19.41
CA TYR A 76 14.27 33.85 19.14
C TYR A 76 15.23 34.88 19.72
N ASN A 77 15.23 36.06 19.12
CA ASN A 77 15.83 37.26 19.69
C ASN A 77 14.80 38.40 19.59
N VAL A 78 14.58 39.13 20.68
CA VAL A 78 13.55 40.18 20.78
C VAL A 78 14.14 41.50 21.24
N SER A 79 13.73 42.57 20.56
CA SER A 79 14.01 43.97 20.88
C SER A 79 12.81 44.83 20.44
N ASP A 80 12.81 46.11 20.79
CA ASP A 80 11.78 47.03 20.28
C ASP A 80 11.90 47.30 18.77
N ALA A 81 13.06 47.05 18.18
CA ALA A 81 13.25 47.15 16.73
C ALA A 81 12.65 45.94 16.01
N ALA A 82 12.98 44.72 16.48
CA ALA A 82 12.61 43.49 15.80
C ALA A 82 12.50 42.29 16.74
N LEU A 83 11.62 41.36 16.36
CA LEU A 83 11.55 39.99 16.85
C LEU A 83 11.96 39.04 15.72
N VAL A 84 13.02 38.26 15.93
CA VAL A 84 13.58 37.35 14.93
C VAL A 84 13.50 35.92 15.44
N PHE A 85 12.80 35.05 14.72
CA PHE A 85 12.79 33.61 14.94
C PHE A 85 13.80 32.92 14.02
N THR A 86 14.60 32.02 14.58
CA THR A 86 15.48 31.10 13.85
C THR A 86 14.93 29.69 14.02
N LEU A 87 14.42 29.13 12.93
CA LEU A 87 13.75 27.84 12.88
C LEU A 87 14.66 26.82 12.19
N THR A 88 14.71 25.59 12.69
CA THR A 88 15.35 24.45 12.04
C THR A 88 14.29 23.41 11.73
N PRO A 89 13.92 23.18 10.46
CA PRO A 89 12.92 22.18 10.07
C PRO A 89 13.33 20.76 10.48
N GLN A 90 12.34 19.87 10.62
CA GLN A 90 12.59 18.43 10.74
C GLN A 90 13.26 17.88 9.47
N PRO A 91 14.06 16.81 9.59
CA PRO A 91 14.57 16.08 8.43
C PRO A 91 13.44 15.51 7.58
N ASP A 92 13.57 15.60 6.25
CA ASP A 92 12.56 15.11 5.28
C ASP A 92 12.11 13.66 5.50
N LYS A 93 12.98 12.78 6.01
CA LYS A 93 12.65 11.38 6.33
C LYS A 93 11.61 11.21 7.44
N LEU A 94 11.36 12.23 8.25
CA LEU A 94 10.32 12.26 9.28
C LEU A 94 9.04 12.94 8.78
N MET A 95 9.02 13.38 7.52
CA MET A 95 7.93 14.10 6.89
C MET A 95 7.25 13.21 5.86
N LEU A 96 6.05 12.74 6.20
CA LEU A 96 5.25 11.86 5.37
C LEU A 96 4.41 12.67 4.36
N PRO A 97 4.50 12.41 3.05
CA PRO A 97 3.59 12.99 2.07
C PRO A 97 2.14 12.63 2.39
N ALA A 98 1.25 13.63 2.32
CA ALA A 98 -0.18 13.42 2.47
C ALA A 98 -0.75 12.75 1.21
N ASN A 99 -1.54 11.70 1.40
CA ASN A 99 -2.30 11.04 0.35
C ASN A 99 -3.79 11.07 0.69
N TYR A 100 -4.65 11.37 -0.27
CA TYR A 100 -6.10 11.48 -0.07
C TYR A 100 -6.78 10.33 -0.81
N THR A 101 -7.27 9.32 -0.10
CA THR A 101 -7.60 8.04 -0.73
C THR A 101 -9.02 7.97 -1.28
N ASN A 102 -10.02 8.54 -0.60
CA ASN A 102 -11.43 8.33 -0.95
C ASN A 102 -12.28 9.62 -0.99
N PHE A 103 -11.65 10.79 -1.10
CA PHE A 103 -12.32 12.10 -1.10
C PHE A 103 -13.02 12.42 -2.43
N ILE A 104 -13.90 11.54 -2.91
CA ILE A 104 -14.59 11.68 -4.22
C ILE A 104 -15.56 12.87 -4.29
N VAL A 105 -15.91 13.44 -3.14
CA VAL A 105 -16.76 14.64 -3.01
C VAL A 105 -15.97 15.95 -3.15
N LEU A 106 -14.64 15.86 -3.26
CA LEU A 106 -13.73 16.98 -3.44
C LEU A 106 -12.93 16.83 -4.75
N ASP A 107 -12.42 17.95 -5.23
CA ASP A 107 -11.38 17.97 -6.26
C ASP A 107 -10.04 17.70 -5.57
N THR A 108 -9.48 16.51 -5.80
CA THR A 108 -8.28 16.01 -5.10
C THR A 108 -7.07 16.91 -5.27
N ASP A 109 -6.93 17.53 -6.45
CA ASP A 109 -5.81 18.42 -6.77
C ASP A 109 -5.86 19.73 -5.97
N LYS A 110 -7.04 20.06 -5.42
CA LYS A 110 -7.25 21.27 -4.62
C LYS A 110 -7.23 21.01 -3.12
N ILE A 111 -7.29 19.76 -2.66
CA ILE A 111 -7.42 19.44 -1.23
C ILE A 111 -6.28 20.06 -0.43
N THR A 112 -5.03 19.91 -0.87
CA THR A 112 -3.88 20.47 -0.16
C THR A 112 -3.98 21.99 0.02
N SER A 113 -4.41 22.71 -1.03
CA SER A 113 -4.59 24.17 -0.95
C SER A 113 -5.77 24.56 -0.04
N LEU A 114 -6.86 23.78 -0.05
CA LEU A 114 -8.01 24.01 0.83
C LEU A 114 -7.66 23.79 2.31
N VAL A 115 -6.81 22.79 2.60
CA VAL A 115 -6.30 22.54 3.95
C VAL A 115 -5.31 23.62 4.36
N HIS A 116 -4.37 24.03 3.49
CA HIS A 116 -3.42 25.14 3.76
C HIS A 116 -4.14 26.40 4.22
N ALA A 117 -5.26 26.76 3.58
CA ALA A 117 -6.05 27.94 3.96
C ALA A 117 -6.60 27.92 5.40
N ARG A 118 -6.66 26.74 6.04
CA ARG A 118 -7.10 26.55 7.44
C ARG A 118 -5.94 26.19 8.37
N VAL A 119 -4.90 25.55 7.83
CA VAL A 119 -3.71 25.06 8.52
C VAL A 119 -2.49 25.64 7.78
N PRO A 120 -2.06 26.88 8.10
CA PRO A 120 -1.10 27.62 7.27
C PRO A 120 0.26 26.93 7.09
N LEU A 121 0.66 26.05 8.02
CA LEU A 121 1.92 25.31 7.94
C LEU A 121 1.80 23.95 7.24
N PHE A 122 0.62 23.58 6.74
CA PHE A 122 0.45 22.36 5.98
C PHE A 122 0.70 22.61 4.48
N THR A 123 1.78 22.03 3.96
CA THR A 123 2.19 22.17 2.55
C THR A 123 2.20 20.82 1.80
N GLY A 124 1.41 19.85 2.25
CA GLY A 124 1.31 18.52 1.64
C GLY A 124 2.17 17.44 2.27
N LYS A 125 2.89 17.74 3.36
CA LYS A 125 3.58 16.76 4.21
C LYS A 125 3.20 16.92 5.67
N VAL A 126 3.25 15.83 6.42
CA VAL A 126 2.90 15.77 7.85
C VAL A 126 4.04 15.09 8.61
N PRO A 127 4.50 15.65 9.75
CA PRO A 127 5.49 15.00 10.59
C PRO A 127 4.88 13.79 11.31
N ASN A 128 5.73 12.84 11.70
CA ASN A 128 5.33 11.68 12.52
C ASN A 128 5.12 12.01 14.02
N VAL A 129 5.33 13.27 14.41
CA VAL A 129 5.19 13.79 15.78
C VAL A 129 4.38 15.09 15.76
N GLY A 130 3.90 15.50 16.93
CA GLY A 130 3.10 16.72 17.06
C GLY A 130 1.65 16.51 16.64
N ASN A 131 0.94 17.62 16.47
CA ASN A 131 -0.50 17.68 16.25
C ASN A 131 -0.89 18.07 14.81
N LEU A 132 0.08 18.27 13.90
CA LEU A 132 -0.24 18.71 12.54
C LEU A 132 -1.13 17.70 11.80
N GLN A 133 -0.93 16.40 12.03
CA GLN A 133 -1.82 15.35 11.50
C GLN A 133 -3.27 15.59 11.92
N GLN A 134 -3.50 15.81 13.22
CA GLN A 134 -4.83 16.07 13.75
C GLN A 134 -5.41 17.38 13.18
N ALA A 135 -4.61 18.43 13.08
CA ALA A 135 -5.04 19.70 12.50
C ALA A 135 -5.48 19.52 11.02
N VAL A 136 -4.80 18.66 10.26
CA VAL A 136 -5.21 18.31 8.89
C VAL A 136 -6.52 17.50 8.89
N GLN A 137 -6.69 16.52 9.78
CA GLN A 137 -7.96 15.77 9.91
C GLN A 137 -9.14 16.70 10.25
N ASP A 138 -8.94 17.62 11.18
CA ASP A 138 -9.95 18.59 11.60
C ASP A 138 -10.30 19.56 10.47
N ALA A 139 -9.29 20.04 9.73
CA ALA A 139 -9.50 20.91 8.58
C ALA A 139 -10.25 20.20 7.44
N LEU A 140 -9.90 18.95 7.12
CA LEU A 140 -10.62 18.14 6.13
C LEU A 140 -12.08 17.92 6.57
N THR A 141 -12.31 17.61 7.84
CA THR A 141 -13.64 17.48 8.43
C THR A 141 -14.45 18.78 8.31
N ALA A 142 -13.83 19.93 8.60
CA ALA A 142 -14.47 21.24 8.45
C ALA A 142 -14.81 21.55 6.97
N ILE A 143 -13.91 21.25 6.03
CA ILE A 143 -14.13 21.42 4.58
C ILE A 143 -15.33 20.59 4.11
N LEU A 144 -15.45 19.35 4.59
CA LEU A 144 -16.60 18.48 4.28
C LEU A 144 -17.90 19.05 4.88
N LYS A 145 -17.85 19.53 6.12
CA LYS A 145 -19.00 20.16 6.80
C LYS A 145 -19.51 21.40 6.06
N GLU A 146 -18.62 22.24 5.53
CA GLU A 146 -18.99 23.40 4.70
C GLU A 146 -19.70 23.01 3.40
N LYS A 147 -19.43 21.80 2.89
CA LYS A 147 -20.16 21.20 1.76
C LYS A 147 -21.45 20.48 2.17
N GLY A 148 -21.84 20.57 3.44
CA GLY A 148 -23.03 19.91 3.98
C GLY A 148 -22.84 18.42 4.26
N ILE A 149 -21.61 17.94 4.34
CA ILE A 149 -21.27 16.53 4.59
C ILE A 149 -20.80 16.40 6.03
N ALA A 150 -21.62 15.79 6.88
CA ALA A 150 -21.17 15.38 8.21
C ALA A 150 -20.29 14.13 8.05
N ALA A 151 -19.00 14.27 8.33
CA ALA A 151 -18.03 13.19 8.15
C ALA A 151 -16.97 13.19 9.25
N HIS A 152 -16.39 12.01 9.48
CA HIS A 152 -15.17 11.80 10.24
C HIS A 152 -14.03 11.41 9.29
N VAL A 153 -12.87 12.05 9.47
CA VAL A 153 -11.67 11.79 8.67
C VAL A 153 -10.63 11.07 9.52
N ASP A 154 -10.22 9.90 9.07
CA ASP A 154 -9.10 9.14 9.63
C ASP A 154 -7.79 9.46 8.92
N ALA A 155 -6.69 9.17 9.61
CA ALA A 155 -5.34 9.27 9.10
C ALA A 155 -4.55 8.01 9.51
N ILE A 156 -3.99 7.31 8.51
CA ILE A 156 -3.23 6.08 8.71
C ILE A 156 -1.89 6.20 7.99
N GLN A 157 -0.80 5.89 8.70
CA GLN A 157 0.51 5.77 8.05
C GLN A 157 0.51 4.53 7.16
N ASN A 158 0.74 4.72 5.86
CA ASN A 158 0.79 3.66 4.88
C ASN A 158 2.23 3.46 4.37
N HIS A 159 2.62 2.21 4.16
CA HIS A 159 3.89 1.83 3.56
C HIS A 159 3.65 1.01 2.30
N ASP A 160 4.10 1.55 1.16
CA ASP A 160 4.02 0.85 -0.11
C ASP A 160 5.35 0.91 -0.87
N ARG A 161 5.34 0.45 -2.13
CA ARG A 161 6.52 0.43 -3.00
C ARG A 161 7.05 1.84 -3.35
N HIS A 162 6.26 2.88 -3.14
CA HIS A 162 6.59 4.28 -3.41
C HIS A 162 7.07 5.03 -2.16
N GLY A 163 6.96 4.42 -0.98
CA GLY A 163 7.51 4.92 0.28
C GLY A 163 6.48 4.93 1.40
N GLU A 164 6.78 5.71 2.44
CA GLU A 164 5.85 5.97 3.54
C GLU A 164 5.02 7.22 3.24
N THR A 165 3.72 7.14 3.48
CA THR A 165 2.78 8.25 3.31
C THR A 165 1.84 8.35 4.52
N MET A 166 1.22 9.51 4.70
CA MET A 166 0.09 9.67 5.60
C MET A 166 -1.19 9.66 4.76
N ALA A 167 -1.94 8.56 4.81
CA ALA A 167 -3.18 8.39 4.08
C ALA A 167 -4.35 8.97 4.88
N PHE A 168 -5.04 9.96 4.33
CA PHE A 168 -6.27 10.51 4.87
C PHE A 168 -7.47 9.92 4.12
N SER A 169 -8.52 9.59 4.86
CA SER A 169 -9.76 9.03 4.30
C SER A 169 -10.99 9.44 5.11
N ILE A 170 -12.14 9.58 4.46
CA ILE A 170 -13.44 9.65 5.11
C ILE A 170 -13.75 8.25 5.66
N ALA A 171 -13.83 8.13 6.98
CA ALA A 171 -14.10 6.88 7.69
C ALA A 171 -15.60 6.69 8.00
N ASP A 172 -16.28 7.79 8.32
CA ASP A 172 -17.72 7.82 8.57
C ASP A 172 -18.34 9.05 7.90
N PRO A 173 -19.45 8.93 7.15
CA PRO A 173 -20.02 7.68 6.67
C PRO A 173 -19.04 6.96 5.70
N PRO A 174 -19.11 5.63 5.58
CA PRO A 174 -18.20 4.89 4.72
C PRO A 174 -18.37 5.28 3.24
N VAL A 175 -17.26 5.27 2.50
CA VAL A 175 -17.24 5.56 1.06
C VAL A 175 -17.13 4.25 0.29
N HIS A 176 -18.14 3.93 -0.51
CA HIS A 176 -18.19 2.68 -1.27
C HIS A 176 -18.37 2.90 -2.77
N MET A 177 -17.82 1.96 -3.53
CA MET A 177 -18.13 1.81 -4.94
C MET A 177 -19.53 1.22 -5.08
N ARG A 178 -20.47 2.00 -5.64
CA ARG A 178 -21.84 1.55 -5.89
C ARG A 178 -21.89 0.48 -6.98
N SER A 179 -21.21 0.75 -8.09
CA SER A 179 -21.16 -0.15 -9.23
C SER A 179 -19.89 0.07 -10.05
N LEU A 180 -19.49 -0.96 -10.79
CA LEU A 180 -18.54 -0.86 -11.88
C LEU A 180 -19.28 -1.16 -13.19
N LYS A 181 -19.36 -0.19 -14.08
CA LYS A 181 -19.90 -0.34 -15.43
C LYS A 181 -18.77 -0.35 -16.44
N VAL A 182 -18.77 -1.36 -17.30
CA VAL A 182 -17.85 -1.44 -18.43
C VAL A 182 -18.66 -1.28 -19.70
N ASP A 183 -18.33 -0.26 -20.49
CA ASP A 183 -18.96 0.02 -21.78
C ASP A 183 -18.22 -0.69 -22.92
N ALA A 184 -18.92 -0.88 -24.05
CA ALA A 184 -18.42 -1.55 -25.26
C ALA A 184 -17.97 -3.02 -25.07
N VAL A 185 -18.61 -3.73 -24.14
CA VAL A 185 -18.38 -5.17 -23.90
C VAL A 185 -19.12 -5.99 -24.97
N SER A 186 -18.41 -6.90 -25.64
CA SER A 186 -18.98 -7.84 -26.60
C SER A 186 -19.80 -8.95 -25.91
N PRO A 187 -20.74 -9.59 -26.64
CA PRO A 187 -21.50 -10.72 -26.09
C PRO A 187 -20.63 -11.87 -25.58
N ALA A 188 -19.45 -12.07 -26.19
CA ALA A 188 -18.50 -13.12 -25.79
C ALA A 188 -17.84 -12.85 -24.42
N ALA A 189 -17.63 -11.58 -24.07
CA ALA A 189 -16.99 -11.18 -22.81
C ALA A 189 -17.99 -10.85 -21.69
N GLN A 190 -19.26 -10.63 -22.03
CA GLN A 190 -20.29 -10.12 -21.11
C GLN A 190 -20.36 -10.87 -19.78
N ALA A 191 -20.35 -12.21 -19.80
CA ALA A 191 -20.50 -13.02 -18.59
C ALA A 191 -19.30 -12.85 -17.62
N GLU A 192 -18.07 -12.88 -18.15
CA GLU A 192 -16.86 -12.77 -17.33
C GLU A 192 -16.68 -11.34 -16.79
N ILE A 193 -16.93 -10.33 -17.62
CA ILE A 193 -16.85 -8.93 -17.21
C ILE A 193 -17.92 -8.59 -16.17
N ALA A 194 -19.15 -9.10 -16.32
CA ALA A 194 -20.20 -8.92 -15.33
C ALA A 194 -19.84 -9.57 -13.98
N LYS A 195 -19.22 -10.76 -14.00
CA LYS A 195 -18.73 -11.43 -12.80
C LYS A 195 -17.65 -10.60 -12.10
N ILE A 196 -16.71 -10.01 -12.83
CA ILE A 196 -15.68 -9.13 -12.27
C ILE A 196 -16.31 -7.87 -11.69
N ALA A 197 -17.19 -7.20 -12.43
CA ALA A 197 -17.89 -6.00 -11.99
C ALA A 197 -18.66 -6.22 -10.68
N ALA A 198 -19.33 -7.36 -10.54
CA ALA A 198 -20.05 -7.72 -9.33
C ALA A 198 -19.17 -7.82 -8.07
N THR A 199 -17.85 -8.08 -8.22
CA THR A 199 -16.95 -8.16 -7.06
C THR A 199 -16.59 -6.81 -6.44
N TYR A 200 -16.87 -5.70 -7.14
CA TYR A 200 -16.58 -4.34 -6.68
C TYR A 200 -17.79 -3.63 -6.08
N ALA A 201 -19.01 -4.08 -6.38
CA ALA A 201 -20.22 -3.48 -5.82
C ALA A 201 -20.23 -3.58 -4.29
N GLY A 202 -20.39 -2.43 -3.62
CA GLY A 202 -20.41 -2.32 -2.16
C GLY A 202 -19.04 -2.46 -1.48
N LYS A 203 -17.93 -2.48 -2.24
CA LYS A 203 -16.58 -2.44 -1.67
C LYS A 203 -16.17 -1.02 -1.32
N ASP A 204 -15.23 -0.91 -0.37
CA ASP A 204 -14.60 0.36 -0.04
C ASP A 204 -14.00 1.01 -1.27
N PHE A 205 -14.29 2.30 -1.42
CA PHE A 205 -13.82 3.09 -2.53
C PHE A 205 -12.45 3.66 -2.20
N ASP A 206 -11.52 3.52 -3.14
CA ASP A 206 -10.20 4.14 -3.11
C ASP A 206 -9.85 4.63 -4.51
N LEU A 207 -9.33 5.84 -4.64
CA LEU A 207 -8.90 6.46 -5.89
C LEU A 207 -7.75 5.69 -6.55
N SER A 208 -6.93 5.00 -5.75
CA SER A 208 -5.86 4.13 -6.23
C SER A 208 -6.37 2.81 -6.83
N SER A 209 -7.67 2.48 -6.71
CA SER A 209 -8.26 1.24 -7.25
C SER A 209 -8.32 1.19 -8.78
N GLY A 210 -8.28 2.34 -9.46
CA GLY A 210 -8.48 2.45 -10.91
C GLY A 210 -7.55 1.55 -11.74
N PRO A 211 -6.21 1.68 -11.59
CA PRO A 211 -5.25 0.82 -12.29
C PRO A 211 -5.43 -0.68 -12.03
N TYR A 212 -5.83 -1.08 -10.82
CA TYR A 212 -6.08 -2.48 -10.49
C TYR A 212 -7.34 -3.01 -11.20
N ILE A 213 -8.39 -2.20 -11.28
CA ILE A 213 -9.60 -2.52 -12.05
C ILE A 213 -9.26 -2.68 -13.54
N GLN A 214 -8.49 -1.74 -14.10
CA GLN A 214 -8.05 -1.80 -15.50
C GLN A 214 -7.24 -3.05 -15.79
N GLY A 215 -6.27 -3.38 -14.93
CA GLY A 215 -5.44 -4.59 -15.07
C GLY A 215 -6.26 -5.87 -15.02
N ARG A 216 -7.19 -5.98 -14.05
CA ARG A 216 -8.04 -7.17 -13.91
C ARG A 216 -8.99 -7.35 -15.08
N LEU A 217 -9.59 -6.28 -15.59
CA LEU A 217 -10.44 -6.32 -16.79
C LEU A 217 -9.61 -6.71 -18.02
N ALA A 218 -8.44 -6.10 -18.22
CA ALA A 218 -7.55 -6.41 -19.34
C ALA A 218 -7.13 -7.88 -19.33
N ASP A 219 -6.79 -8.44 -18.15
CA ASP A 219 -6.44 -9.85 -18.01
C ASP A 219 -7.60 -10.78 -18.36
N ALA A 220 -8.83 -10.43 -17.96
CA ALA A 220 -10.02 -11.20 -18.33
C ALA A 220 -10.25 -11.22 -19.84
N TYR A 221 -10.07 -10.09 -20.53
CA TYR A 221 -10.13 -10.03 -21.99
C TYR A 221 -9.01 -10.84 -22.67
N ARG A 222 -7.79 -10.82 -22.13
CA ARG A 222 -6.67 -11.65 -22.62
C ARG A 222 -6.91 -13.14 -22.38
N ASP A 223 -7.62 -13.51 -21.32
CA ASP A 223 -8.03 -14.88 -21.04
C ASP A 223 -9.05 -15.38 -22.08
N LEU A 224 -9.83 -14.46 -22.67
CA LEU A 224 -10.76 -14.70 -23.77
C LEU A 224 -10.13 -14.55 -25.18
N GLY A 225 -8.85 -14.14 -25.27
CA GLY A 225 -8.09 -14.06 -26.52
C GLY A 225 -8.01 -12.69 -27.19
N PHE A 226 -8.48 -11.63 -26.53
CA PHE A 226 -8.37 -10.26 -27.00
C PHE A 226 -7.01 -9.66 -26.59
N LEU A 227 -5.97 -9.90 -27.39
CA LEU A 227 -4.58 -9.53 -27.04
C LEU A 227 -4.24 -8.04 -27.26
N ASP A 228 -5.09 -7.31 -27.98
CA ASP A 228 -4.96 -5.86 -28.19
C ASP A 228 -5.87 -5.05 -27.26
N ILE A 229 -6.46 -5.69 -26.25
CA ILE A 229 -7.35 -5.02 -25.30
C ILE A 229 -6.69 -3.79 -24.70
N ALA A 230 -7.41 -2.67 -24.75
CA ALA A 230 -7.14 -1.50 -23.94
C ALA A 230 -8.37 -1.18 -23.09
N ILE A 231 -8.14 -0.87 -21.81
CA ILE A 231 -9.16 -0.38 -20.89
C ILE A 231 -8.86 1.08 -20.62
N ASP A 232 -9.78 1.96 -20.95
CA ASP A 232 -9.60 3.40 -20.73
C ASP A 232 -9.56 3.71 -19.21
N PRO A 233 -8.93 4.83 -18.80
CA PRO A 233 -8.94 5.23 -17.39
C PRO A 233 -10.35 5.23 -16.82
N VAL A 234 -10.48 4.78 -15.57
CA VAL A 234 -11.79 4.78 -14.91
C VAL A 234 -12.28 6.21 -14.70
N ALA A 235 -13.56 6.43 -14.92
CA ALA A 235 -14.24 7.68 -14.62
C ALA A 235 -15.21 7.46 -13.46
N TYR A 236 -15.26 8.44 -12.57
CA TYR A 236 -16.10 8.41 -11.38
C TYR A 236 -17.37 9.23 -11.60
N GLY A 237 -18.51 8.63 -11.31
CA GLY A 237 -19.80 9.29 -11.34
C GLY A 237 -19.97 10.27 -10.18
N ALA A 238 -20.95 11.18 -10.32
CA ALA A 238 -21.29 12.11 -9.26
C ALA A 238 -21.63 11.33 -7.96
N PRO A 239 -20.99 11.67 -6.82
CA PRO A 239 -21.21 10.94 -5.59
C PRO A 239 -22.62 11.19 -5.04
N VAL A 240 -23.26 10.13 -4.56
CA VAL A 240 -24.51 10.19 -3.81
C VAL A 240 -24.16 10.15 -2.33
N VAL A 241 -24.41 11.25 -1.64
CA VAL A 241 -24.13 11.41 -0.21
C VAL A 241 -25.40 11.14 0.58
N THR A 242 -25.34 10.19 1.52
CA THR A 242 -26.41 9.90 2.47
C THR A 242 -25.83 9.80 3.88
N PRO A 243 -26.65 9.85 4.94
CA PRO A 243 -26.15 9.60 6.30
C PRO A 243 -25.56 8.19 6.50
N ALA A 244 -25.90 7.23 5.64
CA ALA A 244 -25.45 5.84 5.77
C ALA A 244 -24.14 5.55 5.01
N ALA A 245 -23.93 6.21 3.86
CA ALA A 245 -22.76 6.01 3.00
C ALA A 245 -22.61 7.14 1.98
N ILE A 246 -21.39 7.32 1.48
CA ILE A 246 -21.08 8.04 0.25
C ILE A 246 -20.86 7.00 -0.85
N LEU A 247 -21.61 7.11 -1.93
CA LEU A 247 -21.63 6.12 -3.02
C LEU A 247 -21.19 6.76 -4.33
N THR A 248 -20.30 6.12 -5.08
CA THR A 248 -19.94 6.54 -6.45
C THR A 248 -20.01 5.39 -7.43
N ASP A 249 -20.48 5.65 -8.64
CA ASP A 249 -20.36 4.69 -9.75
C ASP A 249 -19.00 4.84 -10.40
N VAL A 250 -18.42 3.71 -10.80
CA VAL A 250 -17.20 3.69 -11.60
C VAL A 250 -17.57 3.22 -13.00
N THR A 251 -17.07 3.94 -14.00
CA THR A 251 -17.30 3.65 -15.41
C THR A 251 -15.98 3.54 -16.14
N THR A 252 -15.89 2.65 -17.12
CA THR A 252 -14.74 2.55 -18.03
C THR A 252 -15.22 1.98 -19.36
N THR A 253 -14.42 2.15 -20.42
CA THR A 253 -14.70 1.61 -21.74
C THR A 253 -13.65 0.57 -22.13
N ALA A 254 -14.11 -0.57 -22.63
CA ALA A 254 -13.25 -1.59 -23.21
C ALA A 254 -13.07 -1.36 -24.70
N ARG A 255 -11.81 -1.39 -25.16
CA ARG A 255 -11.46 -1.41 -26.59
C ARG A 255 -10.84 -2.76 -26.88
N GLU A 256 -11.70 -3.74 -27.15
CA GLU A 256 -11.35 -5.16 -27.21
C GLU A 256 -10.30 -5.50 -28.27
N GLY A 257 -10.35 -4.82 -29.43
CA GLY A 257 -9.59 -5.26 -30.59
C GLY A 257 -10.20 -6.51 -31.22
N ARG A 258 -9.37 -7.36 -31.84
CA ARG A 258 -9.83 -8.58 -32.51
C ARG A 258 -9.36 -9.82 -31.76
N LEU A 259 -10.13 -10.90 -31.89
CA LEU A 259 -9.80 -12.18 -31.29
C LEU A 259 -8.56 -12.76 -31.95
N TYR A 260 -7.57 -13.13 -31.14
CA TYR A 260 -6.37 -13.81 -31.63
C TYR A 260 -6.53 -15.32 -31.56
N HIS A 261 -6.07 -15.99 -32.61
CA HIS A 261 -6.01 -17.45 -32.64
C HIS A 261 -4.57 -17.95 -32.51
N LEU A 262 -4.40 -19.04 -31.76
CA LEU A 262 -3.12 -19.68 -31.60
C LEU A 262 -2.76 -20.47 -32.85
N THR A 263 -1.66 -20.13 -33.51
CA THR A 263 -1.21 -20.84 -34.74
C THR A 263 -0.17 -21.91 -34.45
N ARG A 264 0.71 -21.65 -33.48
CA ARG A 264 1.86 -22.52 -33.16
C ARG A 264 2.09 -22.54 -31.66
N PHE A 265 2.38 -23.73 -31.14
CA PHE A 265 2.75 -23.91 -29.75
C PHE A 265 3.86 -24.96 -29.65
N GLU A 266 5.02 -24.57 -29.15
CA GLU A 266 6.20 -25.42 -29.07
C GLU A 266 6.76 -25.48 -27.66
N PHE A 267 6.94 -26.70 -27.17
CA PHE A 267 7.59 -26.97 -25.90
C PHE A 267 9.11 -26.82 -25.99
N PRO A 268 9.78 -26.63 -24.83
CA PRO A 268 11.23 -26.62 -24.81
C PRO A 268 11.81 -27.91 -25.39
N ALA A 269 12.82 -27.78 -26.24
CA ALA A 269 13.70 -28.89 -26.55
C ALA A 269 14.57 -29.17 -25.31
N SER A 270 14.37 -30.30 -24.65
CA SER A 270 15.08 -30.66 -23.41
C SER A 270 15.58 -32.09 -23.47
N PRO A 271 16.85 -32.37 -23.10
CA PRO A 271 17.34 -33.73 -22.93
C PRO A 271 16.84 -34.39 -21.64
N ILE A 272 16.25 -33.62 -20.72
CA ILE A 272 15.81 -34.06 -19.39
C ILE A 272 14.33 -34.42 -19.38
N VAL A 273 13.51 -33.62 -20.07
CA VAL A 273 12.06 -33.81 -20.12
C VAL A 273 11.66 -34.16 -21.55
N PRO A 274 11.13 -35.37 -21.79
CA PRO A 274 10.57 -35.77 -23.08
C PRO A 274 9.46 -34.82 -23.54
N ALA A 275 9.38 -34.57 -24.85
CA ALA A 275 8.37 -33.69 -25.42
C ALA A 275 6.92 -34.13 -25.08
N GLY A 276 6.68 -35.43 -24.95
CA GLY A 276 5.37 -35.98 -24.56
C GLY A 276 4.94 -35.62 -23.13
N ASP A 277 5.89 -35.50 -22.20
CA ASP A 277 5.60 -35.20 -20.80
C ASP A 277 5.09 -33.76 -20.65
N PHE A 278 5.60 -32.84 -21.47
CA PHE A 278 5.03 -31.49 -21.55
C PHE A 278 3.62 -31.47 -22.18
N ALA A 279 3.37 -32.34 -23.16
CA ALA A 279 2.14 -32.33 -23.95
C ALA A 279 0.93 -32.92 -23.20
N ASN A 280 1.15 -33.86 -22.29
CA ASN A 280 0.06 -34.57 -21.59
C ASN A 280 -0.85 -33.63 -20.79
N ASP A 281 -0.33 -32.50 -20.31
CA ASP A 281 -1.05 -31.56 -19.45
C ASP A 281 -1.33 -30.19 -20.07
N ALA A 282 -0.93 -29.96 -21.32
CA ALA A 282 -1.20 -28.70 -22.00
C ALA A 282 -2.65 -28.61 -22.47
N GLN A 283 -3.39 -27.70 -21.84
CA GLN A 283 -4.76 -27.35 -22.23
C GLN A 283 -4.79 -26.41 -23.43
N ILE A 284 -3.67 -25.77 -23.74
CA ILE A 284 -3.52 -24.87 -24.88
C ILE A 284 -3.34 -25.68 -26.17
N LYS A 285 -4.17 -25.41 -27.19
CA LYS A 285 -4.19 -26.15 -28.44
C LYS A 285 -4.13 -25.20 -29.64
N PRO A 286 -3.25 -25.46 -30.63
CA PRO A 286 -3.28 -24.73 -31.90
C PRO A 286 -4.68 -24.76 -32.52
N GLY A 287 -5.09 -23.65 -33.11
CA GLY A 287 -6.43 -23.40 -33.65
C GLY A 287 -7.42 -22.82 -32.64
N GLY A 288 -7.17 -22.94 -31.33
CA GLY A 288 -7.98 -22.31 -30.29
C GLY A 288 -7.79 -20.79 -30.24
N ALA A 289 -8.68 -20.10 -29.51
CA ALA A 289 -8.43 -18.72 -29.12
C ALA A 289 -7.18 -18.65 -28.24
N ALA A 290 -6.42 -17.56 -28.37
CA ALA A 290 -5.37 -17.24 -27.41
C ALA A 290 -5.98 -17.14 -26.00
N SER A 291 -5.22 -17.50 -24.98
CA SER A 291 -5.71 -17.39 -23.59
C SER A 291 -4.53 -17.25 -22.65
N ARG A 292 -4.47 -16.12 -21.95
CA ARG A 292 -3.39 -15.84 -20.98
C ARG A 292 -3.44 -16.81 -19.79
N VAL A 293 -4.61 -17.13 -19.24
CA VAL A 293 -4.73 -18.12 -18.15
C VAL A 293 -4.27 -19.53 -18.57
N LEU A 294 -4.58 -19.95 -19.81
CA LEU A 294 -4.08 -21.24 -20.32
C LEU A 294 -2.56 -21.19 -20.54
N LEU A 295 -2.04 -20.06 -21.05
CA LEU A 295 -0.60 -19.87 -21.21
C LEU A 295 0.12 -19.95 -19.86
N LEU A 296 -0.31 -19.18 -18.86
CA LEU A 296 0.29 -19.17 -17.52
C LEU A 296 0.22 -20.52 -16.83
N SER A 297 -0.92 -21.21 -16.91
CA SER A 297 -1.04 -22.55 -16.36
C SER A 297 -0.14 -23.56 -17.10
N THR A 298 0.09 -23.38 -18.39
CA THR A 298 1.03 -24.20 -19.16
C THR A 298 2.48 -23.88 -18.80
N THR A 299 2.85 -22.61 -18.63
CA THR A 299 4.19 -22.20 -18.17
C THR A 299 4.53 -22.85 -16.83
N ALA A 300 3.62 -22.74 -15.85
CA ALA A 300 3.81 -23.32 -14.52
C ALA A 300 3.98 -24.85 -14.58
N ARG A 301 3.34 -25.53 -15.54
CA ARG A 301 3.52 -26.97 -15.75
C ARG A 301 4.86 -27.30 -16.38
N VAL A 302 5.29 -26.53 -17.38
CA VAL A 302 6.61 -26.69 -18.01
C VAL A 302 7.70 -26.50 -16.95
N ASP A 303 7.59 -25.47 -16.10
CA ASP A 303 8.47 -25.26 -14.94
C ASP A 303 8.41 -26.45 -13.98
N GLY A 304 7.19 -26.89 -13.64
CA GLY A 304 6.92 -28.03 -12.78
C GLY A 304 7.68 -29.27 -13.23
N GLU A 305 7.61 -29.65 -14.51
CA GLU A 305 8.28 -30.85 -15.05
C GLU A 305 9.80 -30.87 -14.79
N PHE A 306 10.47 -29.72 -14.77
CA PHE A 306 11.88 -29.63 -14.37
C PHE A 306 12.05 -29.83 -12.85
N GLN A 307 11.20 -29.20 -12.05
CA GLN A 307 11.23 -29.33 -10.59
C GLN A 307 10.95 -30.76 -10.12
N LYS A 308 10.05 -31.51 -10.78
CA LYS A 308 9.79 -32.95 -10.48
C LYS A 308 11.05 -33.80 -10.62
N ARG A 309 12.00 -33.38 -11.46
CA ARG A 309 13.25 -34.10 -11.76
C ARG A 309 14.46 -33.49 -11.04
N GLY A 310 14.25 -32.52 -10.15
CA GLY A 310 15.30 -31.92 -9.33
C GLY A 310 15.97 -30.68 -9.92
N TYR A 311 15.47 -30.12 -11.01
CA TYR A 311 16.07 -28.94 -11.65
C TYR A 311 15.39 -27.67 -11.15
N LEU A 312 15.78 -27.21 -9.95
CA LEU A 312 15.10 -26.11 -9.25
C LEU A 312 15.41 -24.72 -9.81
N ASP A 313 16.58 -24.56 -10.44
CA ASP A 313 16.96 -23.31 -11.11
C ASP A 313 16.70 -23.37 -12.61
N ALA A 314 15.85 -24.30 -13.07
CA ALA A 314 15.47 -24.38 -14.47
C ALA A 314 14.85 -23.06 -14.92
N LYS A 315 15.46 -22.45 -15.92
CA LYS A 315 15.00 -21.19 -16.49
C LYS A 315 14.22 -21.48 -17.76
N VAL A 316 12.90 -21.39 -17.65
CA VAL A 316 12.01 -21.46 -18.80
C VAL A 316 11.78 -20.05 -19.34
N THR A 317 11.95 -19.90 -20.65
CA THR A 317 11.73 -18.65 -21.37
C THR A 317 10.68 -18.88 -22.45
N LEU A 318 9.78 -17.91 -22.59
CA LEU A 318 8.72 -17.92 -23.58
C LEU A 318 8.98 -16.81 -24.60
N THR A 319 9.00 -17.18 -25.87
CA THR A 319 9.01 -16.22 -26.98
C THR A 319 7.62 -16.17 -27.61
N GLU A 320 7.06 -14.97 -27.70
CA GLU A 320 5.78 -14.71 -28.35
C GLU A 320 5.98 -14.26 -29.80
N HIS A 321 5.26 -14.89 -30.72
CA HIS A 321 5.23 -14.57 -32.14
C HIS A 321 3.86 -14.01 -32.50
N LYS A 322 3.59 -12.76 -32.10
CA LYS A 322 2.32 -12.08 -32.35
C LYS A 322 2.31 -11.46 -33.76
N ASP A 323 1.30 -11.81 -34.56
CA ASP A 323 0.98 -11.16 -35.82
C ASP A 323 -0.35 -10.41 -35.69
N ALA A 324 -0.24 -9.08 -35.57
CA ALA A 324 -1.39 -8.23 -35.38
C ALA A 324 -2.24 -8.03 -36.65
N ALA A 325 -1.67 -8.24 -37.84
CA ALA A 325 -2.41 -8.13 -39.10
C ALA A 325 -3.24 -9.40 -39.35
N ALA A 326 -2.69 -10.56 -39.03
CA ALA A 326 -3.37 -11.84 -39.15
C ALA A 326 -4.27 -12.17 -37.93
N HIS A 327 -4.14 -11.42 -36.83
CA HIS A 327 -4.76 -11.73 -35.52
C HIS A 327 -4.41 -13.15 -35.06
N THR A 328 -3.12 -13.45 -35.10
CA THR A 328 -2.60 -14.74 -34.65
C THR A 328 -1.45 -14.57 -33.68
N ILE A 329 -1.25 -15.58 -32.84
CA ILE A 329 -0.11 -15.65 -31.95
C ILE A 329 0.48 -17.05 -31.98
N GLY A 330 1.81 -17.14 -31.95
CA GLY A 330 2.54 -18.38 -31.70
C GLY A 330 3.37 -18.27 -30.43
N TYR A 331 3.62 -19.40 -29.79
CA TYR A 331 4.44 -19.49 -28.58
C TYR A 331 5.54 -20.54 -28.77
N THR A 332 6.78 -20.17 -28.48
CA THR A 332 7.91 -21.10 -28.45
C THR A 332 8.61 -20.99 -27.11
N TYR A 333 8.65 -22.11 -26.40
CA TYR A 333 9.39 -22.23 -25.16
C TYR A 333 10.84 -22.66 -25.40
N ALA A 334 11.75 -22.13 -24.59
CA ALA A 334 13.10 -22.63 -24.43
C ALA A 334 13.39 -22.82 -22.94
N ALA A 335 14.20 -23.81 -22.59
CA ALA A 335 14.53 -24.12 -21.21
C ALA A 335 16.03 -24.32 -21.05
N GLU A 336 16.58 -23.72 -20.00
CA GLU A 336 17.93 -23.95 -19.50
C GLU A 336 17.79 -24.67 -18.15
N PRO A 337 17.95 -26.00 -18.09
CA PRO A 337 17.60 -26.78 -16.91
C PRO A 337 18.48 -26.48 -15.68
N GLY A 338 19.73 -26.04 -15.89
CA GLY A 338 20.70 -25.87 -14.83
C GLY A 338 21.16 -27.20 -14.24
N GLU A 339 21.62 -27.15 -12.99
CA GLU A 339 22.15 -28.31 -12.26
C GLU A 339 21.04 -29.08 -11.53
N GLN A 340 21.22 -30.40 -11.43
CA GLN A 340 20.27 -31.26 -10.74
C GLN A 340 20.51 -31.24 -9.23
N TYR A 341 19.45 -30.91 -8.49
CA TYR A 341 19.46 -30.89 -7.04
C TYR A 341 19.23 -32.28 -6.45
N HIS A 342 19.86 -32.53 -5.31
CA HIS A 342 19.70 -33.75 -4.53
C HIS A 342 19.15 -33.43 -3.13
N LEU A 343 18.38 -34.34 -2.56
CA LEU A 343 17.89 -34.17 -1.18
C LEU A 343 19.08 -34.22 -0.21
N GLU A 344 19.27 -33.18 0.60
CA GLU A 344 20.26 -33.18 1.68
C GLU A 344 19.68 -33.85 2.93
N ALA A 345 18.53 -33.34 3.36
CA ALA A 345 17.86 -33.80 4.56
C ALA A 345 16.36 -33.48 4.47
N VAL A 346 15.59 -34.24 5.23
CA VAL A 346 14.20 -33.92 5.54
C VAL A 346 14.09 -33.68 7.05
N HIS A 347 13.43 -32.59 7.42
CA HIS A 347 13.22 -32.20 8.80
C HIS A 347 11.73 -32.06 9.09
N THR A 348 11.39 -32.29 10.34
CA THR A 348 10.03 -32.23 10.86
C THR A 348 10.05 -31.38 12.13
N GLU A 349 9.14 -30.42 12.22
CA GLU A 349 9.05 -29.49 13.34
C GLU A 349 7.64 -29.52 13.93
N GLY A 350 7.55 -29.64 15.26
CA GLY A 350 6.28 -29.69 15.98
C GLY A 350 5.56 -31.04 15.94
N PHE A 351 6.17 -32.06 15.31
CA PHE A 351 5.60 -33.41 15.24
C PHE A 351 5.60 -34.09 16.62
N THR A 352 4.52 -34.76 16.97
CA THR A 352 4.51 -35.71 18.09
C THR A 352 5.35 -36.96 17.78
N PRO A 353 5.82 -37.72 18.77
CA PRO A 353 6.58 -38.96 18.51
C PRO A 353 5.84 -39.97 17.62
N GLN A 354 4.51 -40.04 17.72
CA GLN A 354 3.68 -40.88 16.86
C GLN A 354 3.67 -40.37 15.42
N GLN A 355 3.45 -39.07 15.21
CA GLN A 355 3.50 -38.45 13.89
C GLN A 355 4.88 -38.59 13.25
N GLN A 356 5.96 -38.46 14.04
CA GLN A 356 7.32 -38.66 13.54
C GLN A 356 7.52 -40.07 13.01
N LYS A 357 7.15 -41.08 13.80
CA LYS A 357 7.26 -42.48 13.39
C LYS A 357 6.46 -42.76 12.13
N GLU A 358 5.27 -42.18 12.02
CA GLU A 358 4.41 -42.35 10.85
C GLU A 358 4.98 -41.61 9.64
N PHE A 359 5.49 -40.39 9.80
CA PHE A 359 6.22 -39.65 8.77
C PHE A 359 7.40 -40.45 8.22
N ASP A 360 8.28 -40.94 9.09
CA ASP A 360 9.46 -41.73 8.72
C ASP A 360 9.08 -43.01 7.97
N SER A 361 7.95 -43.63 8.31
CA SER A 361 7.46 -44.82 7.62
C SER A 361 6.98 -44.53 6.19
N ARG A 362 6.51 -43.30 5.92
CA ARG A 362 5.89 -42.89 4.66
C ARG A 362 6.83 -42.10 3.75
N TRP A 363 7.80 -41.38 4.31
CA TRP A 363 8.83 -40.67 3.55
C TRP A 363 9.79 -41.67 2.88
N LYS A 364 9.96 -41.58 1.56
CA LYS A 364 10.71 -42.54 0.74
C LYS A 364 11.96 -41.95 0.09
N MET A 365 12.04 -40.63 -0.04
CA MET A 365 13.20 -39.96 -0.64
C MET A 365 14.37 -39.96 0.35
N LYS A 366 15.51 -40.53 -0.03
CA LYS A 366 16.68 -40.61 0.85
C LYS A 366 17.63 -39.43 0.62
N PRO A 367 18.39 -39.00 1.65
CA PRO A 367 19.53 -38.12 1.44
C PRO A 367 20.45 -38.61 0.31
N GLY A 368 20.86 -37.71 -0.57
CA GLY A 368 21.67 -37.97 -1.76
C GLY A 368 20.87 -38.46 -2.98
N ALA A 369 19.58 -38.75 -2.86
CA ALA A 369 18.75 -39.05 -4.03
C ALA A 369 18.46 -37.75 -4.82
N PRO A 370 18.27 -37.81 -6.15
CA PRO A 370 17.74 -36.69 -6.91
C PRO A 370 16.48 -36.15 -6.24
N TYR A 371 16.41 -34.83 -6.11
CA TYR A 371 15.27 -34.18 -5.50
C TYR A 371 14.05 -34.33 -6.40
N ASP A 372 12.95 -34.85 -5.84
CA ASP A 372 11.67 -34.94 -6.53
C ASP A 372 10.71 -33.89 -5.92
N GLY A 373 10.56 -32.78 -6.64
CA GLY A 373 9.71 -31.68 -6.22
C GLY A 373 8.24 -32.07 -6.12
N GLU A 374 7.74 -32.92 -7.01
CA GLU A 374 6.34 -33.37 -6.99
C GLU A 374 6.08 -34.26 -5.78
N TYR A 375 7.00 -35.19 -5.49
CA TYR A 375 6.92 -36.02 -4.30
C TYR A 375 6.87 -35.18 -3.03
N ALA A 376 7.76 -34.17 -2.90
CA ALA A 376 7.83 -33.32 -1.72
C ALA A 376 6.60 -32.40 -1.59
N GLU A 377 6.15 -31.78 -2.69
CA GLU A 377 4.97 -30.90 -2.71
C GLU A 377 3.70 -31.66 -2.32
N PHE A 378 3.43 -32.80 -2.97
CA PHE A 378 2.21 -33.58 -2.72
C PHE A 378 2.30 -34.52 -1.52
N PHE A 379 3.43 -34.55 -0.80
CA PHE A 379 3.58 -35.42 0.37
C PHE A 379 2.51 -35.13 1.42
N MET A 380 2.22 -33.87 1.69
CA MET A 380 1.23 -33.47 2.70
C MET A 380 -0.18 -33.89 2.31
N ASP A 381 -0.58 -33.63 1.07
CA ASP A 381 -1.91 -33.97 0.56
C ASP A 381 -2.15 -35.49 0.54
N ARG A 382 -1.16 -36.26 0.05
CA ARG A 382 -1.21 -37.72 0.03
C ARG A 382 -1.19 -38.34 1.43
N ASN A 383 -0.78 -37.58 2.44
CA ASN A 383 -0.70 -38.01 3.83
C ASN A 383 -1.51 -37.12 4.78
N ALA A 384 -2.64 -36.57 4.33
CA ALA A 384 -3.44 -35.59 5.07
C ALA A 384 -3.76 -36.00 6.53
N ALA A 385 -3.91 -37.31 6.79
CA ALA A 385 -4.13 -37.86 8.13
C ALA A 385 -3.00 -37.48 9.13
N LEU A 386 -1.75 -37.37 8.68
CA LEU A 386 -0.61 -36.94 9.52
C LEU A 386 -0.76 -35.51 10.03
N PHE A 387 -1.47 -34.67 9.27
CA PHE A 387 -1.55 -33.22 9.47
C PHE A 387 -2.93 -32.78 10.00
N GLN A 388 -3.85 -33.72 10.23
CA GLN A 388 -5.21 -33.43 10.66
C GLN A 388 -5.23 -32.75 12.05
N GLY A 389 -5.97 -31.65 12.18
CA GLY A 389 -6.05 -30.87 13.41
C GLY A 389 -4.91 -29.88 13.64
N TYR A 390 -3.96 -29.79 12.69
CA TYR A 390 -2.86 -28.84 12.73
C TYR A 390 -2.97 -27.84 11.58
N THR A 391 -2.33 -26.69 11.75
CA THR A 391 -1.84 -25.87 10.65
C THR A 391 -0.49 -26.44 10.22
N SER A 392 -0.29 -26.64 8.93
CA SER A 392 0.91 -27.30 8.42
C SER A 392 1.47 -26.53 7.22
N LYS A 393 2.80 -26.55 7.08
CA LYS A 393 3.52 -25.94 5.96
C LYS A 393 4.76 -26.75 5.62
N ALA A 394 5.13 -26.76 4.35
CA ALA A 394 6.42 -27.23 3.87
C ALA A 394 7.29 -26.04 3.48
N ARG A 395 8.58 -26.12 3.78
CA ARG A 395 9.60 -25.15 3.35
C ARG A 395 10.71 -25.88 2.63
N LEU A 396 11.13 -25.34 1.49
CA LEU A 396 12.31 -25.78 0.75
C LEU A 396 13.45 -24.81 1.02
N GLU A 397 14.63 -25.33 1.31
CA GLU A 397 15.86 -24.57 1.52
C GLU A 397 16.93 -25.08 0.54
N PRO A 398 16.96 -24.54 -0.69
CA PRO A 398 17.95 -24.95 -1.69
C PRO A 398 19.32 -24.31 -1.38
N ASN A 399 20.36 -25.13 -1.34
CA ASN A 399 21.75 -24.72 -1.37
C ASN A 399 22.23 -24.71 -2.81
N ARG A 400 22.22 -23.53 -3.44
CA ARG A 400 22.59 -23.38 -4.86
C ARG A 400 24.06 -23.65 -5.17
N ALA A 401 24.95 -23.60 -4.18
CA ALA A 401 26.36 -23.88 -4.39
C ALA A 401 26.64 -25.39 -4.36
N ALA A 402 25.91 -26.13 -3.54
CA ALA A 402 26.05 -27.58 -3.41
C ALA A 402 25.05 -28.37 -4.27
N HIS A 403 24.07 -27.69 -4.88
CA HIS A 403 22.93 -28.29 -5.56
C HIS A 403 22.23 -29.33 -4.67
N THR A 404 21.95 -28.93 -3.43
CA THR A 404 21.26 -29.76 -2.44
C THR A 404 20.03 -29.04 -1.91
N VAL A 405 19.06 -29.77 -1.38
CA VAL A 405 17.81 -29.21 -0.83
C VAL A 405 17.52 -29.81 0.52
N ILE A 406 17.24 -28.96 1.50
CA ILE A 406 16.61 -29.37 2.75
C ILE A 406 15.10 -29.11 2.64
N VAL A 407 14.29 -30.10 3.02
CA VAL A 407 12.83 -29.96 3.10
C VAL A 407 12.40 -30.01 4.55
N THR A 408 11.71 -28.98 5.02
CA THR A 408 11.20 -28.92 6.40
C THR A 408 9.68 -28.90 6.39
N TYR A 409 9.07 -29.87 7.08
CA TYR A 409 7.63 -29.89 7.35
C TYR A 409 7.36 -29.41 8.77
N THR A 410 6.63 -28.30 8.92
CA THR A 410 6.26 -27.75 10.22
C THR A 410 4.77 -27.98 10.48
N VAL A 411 4.43 -28.42 11.68
CA VAL A 411 3.04 -28.43 12.19
C VAL A 411 2.90 -27.52 13.40
N THR A 412 1.78 -26.83 13.49
CA THR A 412 1.41 -25.97 14.61
C THR A 412 -0.02 -26.30 15.00
N ARG A 413 -0.27 -26.51 16.29
CA ARG A 413 -1.61 -26.84 16.78
C ARG A 413 -2.55 -25.66 16.49
N ARG A 414 -3.73 -25.97 15.94
CA ARG A 414 -4.77 -24.96 15.69
C ARG A 414 -5.35 -24.40 16.97
#